data_AF-A0AAU4E2P3-F1
#
_entry.id   AF-A0AAU4E2P3-F1
#
_cell.length_a   1.000
_cell.length_b   1.000
_cell.length_c   1.000
_cell.angle_alpha   90.00
_cell.angle_beta   90.00
_cell.angle_gamma   90.00
#
_symmetry.space_group_name_H-M   'P 1'
#
loop_
_entity.id
_entity.type
_entity.pdbx_description
1 polymer ?
#
loop_
_entity_poly.entity_id
_entity_poly.type
_entity_poly.pdbx_seq_one_letter_code
_entity_poly.pdbx_strand_id
1 'polypeptide(L)'
;MLTSEQYLGAVAERIQRSGGRLNSVQFGPAVAVVGLFTESVMLSTMNYCVVACAVPEVTAAALYDFTGRATQHARANVMGTVGWTAASVVIAGLIGQRVHPDAAQAASAKSGNQFGGETRMVAVDVSAGQMYAFVGGKFWGAAVQGSVNAKLTYCFPQPAEVYQQVQWQQAQQQQQLPPAPAGQQPGQQPPPGWQQQQPYYPPQNQPPYGY
;
A
#
# COMPACT_ATOMS: atom_id res chain seq x y z
N MET A 1 11.59 -11.74 -7.29
CA MET A 1 11.23 -11.80 -5.85
C MET A 1 10.43 -10.56 -5.49
N LEU A 2 9.48 -10.68 -4.55
CA LEU A 2 8.67 -9.55 -4.10
C LEU A 2 9.45 -8.71 -3.09
N THR A 3 9.51 -7.40 -3.29
CA THR A 3 10.12 -6.46 -2.33
C THR A 3 9.09 -5.95 -1.32
N SER A 4 9.56 -5.49 -0.16
CA SER A 4 8.72 -4.88 0.88
C SER A 4 7.98 -3.64 0.35
N GLU A 5 8.62 -2.88 -0.52
CA GLU A 5 8.09 -1.66 -1.13
C GLU A 5 7.02 -1.97 -2.18
N GLN A 6 7.23 -3.01 -3.00
CA GLN A 6 6.18 -3.51 -3.91
C GLN A 6 4.95 -3.99 -3.15
N TYR A 7 5.15 -4.69 -2.03
CA TYR A 7 4.05 -5.11 -1.17
C TYR A 7 3.36 -3.90 -0.52
N LEU A 8 4.12 -2.92 -0.01
CA LEU A 8 3.57 -1.68 0.54
C LEU A 8 2.75 -0.90 -0.50
N GLY A 9 3.19 -0.88 -1.77
CA GLY A 9 2.44 -0.30 -2.88
C GLY A 9 1.10 -0.99 -3.11
N ALA A 10 1.05 -2.33 -3.04
CA ALA A 10 -0.19 -3.08 -3.15
C ALA A 10 -1.13 -2.80 -1.96
N VAL A 11 -0.61 -2.66 -0.73
CA VAL A 11 -1.41 -2.25 0.43
C VAL A 11 -2.01 -0.86 0.22
N ALA A 12 -1.21 0.11 -0.24
CA ALA A 12 -1.67 1.47 -0.51
C ALA A 12 -2.76 1.51 -1.58
N GLU A 13 -2.59 0.75 -2.66
CA GLU A 13 -3.58 0.62 -3.72
C GLU A 13 -4.90 0.02 -3.20
N ARG A 14 -4.83 -1.03 -2.38
CA ARG A 14 -6.02 -1.65 -1.78
C ARG A 14 -6.71 -0.72 -0.79
N ILE A 15 -5.96 0.06 0.00
CA ILE A 15 -6.54 1.12 0.84
C ILE A 15 -7.38 2.08 0.00
N GLN A 16 -6.84 2.58 -1.12
CA GLN A 16 -7.56 3.49 -2.01
C GLN A 16 -8.78 2.82 -2.66
N ARG A 17 -8.62 1.59 -3.18
CA ARG A 17 -9.71 0.84 -3.82
C ARG A 17 -10.86 0.52 -2.87
N SER A 18 -10.60 0.41 -1.57
CA SER A 18 -11.63 0.22 -0.54
C SER A 18 -12.19 1.53 0.02
N GLY A 19 -11.96 2.67 -0.64
CA GLY A 19 -12.51 3.97 -0.28
C GLY A 19 -11.79 4.69 0.86
N GLY A 20 -10.59 4.22 1.23
CA GLY A 20 -9.79 4.84 2.27
C GLY A 20 -9.15 6.14 1.81
N ARG A 21 -9.12 7.14 2.70
CA ARG A 21 -8.30 8.35 2.50
C ARG A 21 -6.85 7.99 2.78
N LEU A 22 -6.06 7.88 1.71
CA LEU A 22 -4.65 7.52 1.80
C LEU A 22 -3.79 8.76 2.10
N ASN A 23 -2.92 8.64 3.09
CA ASN A 23 -1.91 9.62 3.45
C ASN A 23 -0.55 8.94 3.64
N SER A 24 0.52 9.72 3.56
CA SER A 24 1.85 9.29 3.98
C SER A 24 2.24 10.04 5.24
N VAL A 25 2.67 9.32 6.29
CA VAL A 25 2.95 9.89 7.61
C VAL A 25 4.26 9.33 8.13
N GLN A 26 5.06 10.18 8.76
CA GLN A 26 6.31 9.77 9.40
C GLN A 26 6.02 9.02 10.72
N PHE A 27 6.49 7.78 10.83
CA PHE A 27 6.45 6.98 12.06
C PHE A 27 7.88 6.63 12.48
N GLY A 28 8.46 7.45 13.37
CA GLY A 28 9.87 7.29 13.74
C GLY A 28 10.78 7.55 12.54
N PRO A 29 11.70 6.64 12.19
CA PRO A 29 12.61 6.84 11.05
C PRO A 29 11.99 6.51 9.68
N ALA A 30 10.81 5.89 9.62
CA ALA A 30 10.21 5.42 8.37
C ALA A 30 8.91 6.15 8.00
N VAL A 31 8.63 6.23 6.71
CA VAL A 31 7.37 6.75 6.17
C VAL A 31 6.38 5.60 6.06
N ALA A 32 5.24 5.71 6.72
CA ALA A 32 4.15 4.76 6.63
C ALA A 32 3.05 5.28 5.70
N VAL A 33 2.33 4.35 5.08
CA VAL A 33 1.05 4.64 4.43
C VAL A 33 -0.06 4.50 5.45
N VAL A 34 -0.98 5.47 5.46
CA VAL A 34 -2.11 5.54 6.40
C VAL A 34 -3.41 5.65 5.61
N GLY A 35 -4.31 4.69 5.80
CA GLY A 35 -5.67 4.69 5.28
C GLY A 35 -6.68 4.97 6.38
N LEU A 36 -7.49 6.00 6.22
CA LEU A 36 -8.61 6.29 7.12
C LEU A 36 -9.94 5.95 6.45
N PHE A 37 -10.80 5.24 7.16
CA PHE A 37 -12.10 4.76 6.67
C PHE A 37 -13.21 5.07 7.68
N THR A 38 -14.40 5.29 7.16
CA THR A 38 -15.65 5.31 7.93
C THR A 38 -16.64 4.42 7.20
N GLU A 39 -17.11 3.37 7.86
CA GLU A 39 -18.00 2.35 7.29
C GLU A 39 -19.21 2.11 8.20
N SER A 40 -20.31 1.68 7.62
CA SER A 40 -21.48 1.24 8.40
C SER A 40 -21.50 -0.29 8.49
N VAL A 41 -21.51 -0.82 9.71
CA VAL A 41 -21.58 -2.25 9.99
C VAL A 41 -22.77 -2.48 10.92
N MET A 42 -23.80 -3.18 10.43
CA MET A 42 -25.01 -3.50 11.20
C MET A 42 -25.62 -2.29 11.90
N LEU A 43 -25.80 -1.18 11.17
CA LEU A 43 -26.33 0.12 11.67
C LEU A 43 -25.40 0.89 12.61
N SER A 44 -24.22 0.36 12.93
CA SER A 44 -23.18 1.07 13.70
C SER A 44 -22.14 1.70 12.78
N THR A 45 -21.61 2.86 13.16
CA THR A 45 -20.47 3.46 12.45
C THR A 45 -19.17 2.87 12.98
N MET A 46 -18.35 2.35 12.08
CA MET A 46 -17.01 1.86 12.36
C MET A 46 -15.99 2.73 11.66
N ASN A 47 -14.95 3.13 12.39
CA ASN A 47 -13.81 3.82 11.79
C ASN A 47 -12.59 2.91 11.79
N TYR A 48 -11.89 2.85 10.66
CA TYR A 48 -10.65 2.10 10.53
C TYR A 48 -9.49 3.06 10.30
N CYS A 49 -8.38 2.79 10.97
CA CYS A 49 -7.07 3.35 10.68
C CYS A 49 -6.15 2.20 10.30
N VAL A 50 -5.86 2.06 9.02
CA VAL A 50 -4.90 1.07 8.49
C VAL A 50 -3.57 1.78 8.32
N VAL A 51 -2.51 1.29 8.98
CA VAL A 51 -1.17 1.87 8.91
C VAL A 51 -0.21 0.77 8.49
N ALA A 52 0.57 1.00 7.43
CA ALA A 52 1.56 0.04 6.96
C ALA A 52 2.91 0.70 6.69
N CYS A 53 3.99 -0.01 7.02
CA CYS A 53 5.35 0.48 6.78
C CYS A 53 6.25 -0.66 6.31
N ALA A 54 7.09 -0.37 5.31
CA ALA A 54 8.19 -1.25 4.92
C ALA A 54 9.38 -1.05 5.86
N VAL A 55 9.98 -2.14 6.32
CA VAL A 55 11.19 -2.18 7.15
C VAL A 55 12.09 -3.33 6.70
N PRO A 56 13.41 -3.29 6.93
CA PRO A 56 14.30 -4.37 6.51
C PRO A 56 13.93 -5.73 7.13
N GLU A 57 13.70 -5.74 8.45
CA GLU A 57 13.28 -6.91 9.22
C GLU A 57 12.21 -6.52 10.25
N VAL A 58 11.32 -7.45 10.58
CA VAL A 58 10.27 -7.25 11.57
C VAL A 58 10.61 -8.01 12.85
N THR A 59 10.89 -7.28 13.92
CA THR A 59 11.09 -7.81 15.29
C THR A 59 9.88 -7.51 16.16
N ALA A 60 9.70 -8.24 17.27
CA ALA A 60 8.57 -7.98 18.16
C ALA A 60 8.63 -6.55 18.74
N ALA A 61 9.81 -6.09 19.14
CA ALA A 61 10.00 -4.74 19.69
C ALA A 61 9.59 -3.65 18.68
N ALA A 62 10.01 -3.77 17.42
CA ALA A 62 9.62 -2.83 16.37
C ALA A 62 8.12 -2.87 16.10
N LEU A 63 7.52 -4.07 16.09
CA LEU A 63 6.08 -4.24 15.88
C LEU A 63 5.26 -3.61 17.02
N TYR A 64 5.65 -3.79 18.27
CA TYR A 64 4.99 -3.17 19.42
C TYR A 64 5.10 -1.65 19.41
N ASP A 65 6.30 -1.10 19.19
CA ASP A 65 6.52 0.35 19.11
C ASP A 65 5.73 0.98 17.96
N PHE A 66 5.83 0.41 16.76
CA PHE A 66 5.07 0.87 15.59
C PHE A 66 3.57 0.84 15.84
N THR A 67 3.07 -0.24 16.42
CA THR A 67 1.64 -0.38 16.75
C THR A 67 1.20 0.65 17.78
N GLY A 68 2.00 0.90 18.82
CA GLY A 68 1.73 1.95 19.80
C GLY A 68 1.60 3.33 19.16
N ARG A 69 2.52 3.68 18.26
CA ARG A 69 2.47 4.95 17.51
C ARG A 69 1.28 5.01 16.56
N ALA A 70 0.98 3.93 15.84
CA ALA A 70 -0.19 3.84 14.96
C ALA A 70 -1.50 4.06 15.74
N THR A 71 -1.62 3.48 16.93
CA THR A 71 -2.76 3.70 17.82
C THR A 71 -2.85 5.15 18.30
N GLN A 72 -1.72 5.79 18.65
CA GLN A 72 -1.70 7.21 19.01
C GLN A 72 -2.12 8.10 17.84
N HIS A 73 -1.62 7.82 16.62
CA HIS A 73 -2.01 8.53 15.41
C HIS A 73 -3.51 8.38 15.13
N ALA A 74 -4.04 7.16 15.23
CA ALA A 74 -5.47 6.90 15.07
C ALA A 74 -6.31 7.63 16.14
N ARG A 75 -5.85 7.71 17.39
CA ARG A 75 -6.55 8.46 18.43
C ARG A 75 -6.67 9.95 18.07
N ALA A 76 -5.58 10.54 17.58
CA ALA A 76 -5.54 11.94 17.20
C ALA A 76 -6.37 12.28 15.95
N ASN A 77 -6.52 11.35 15.00
CA ASN A 77 -7.12 11.62 13.68
C ASN A 77 -8.46 10.91 13.42
N VAL A 78 -8.82 9.94 14.25
CA VAL A 78 -10.04 9.15 14.12
C VAL A 78 -10.86 9.25 15.40
N MET A 79 -10.28 8.90 16.57
CA MET A 79 -11.06 8.78 17.81
C MET A 79 -11.44 10.14 18.43
N GLY A 80 -10.64 11.19 18.22
CA GLY A 80 -10.94 12.55 18.71
C GLY A 80 -12.07 13.27 17.96
N THR A 81 -12.49 12.75 16.82
CA THR A 81 -13.50 13.35 15.91
C THR A 81 -14.88 12.69 15.96
N VAL A 82 -15.02 11.55 16.64
CA VAL A 82 -16.29 10.80 16.68
C VAL A 82 -16.87 10.83 18.09
N GLY A 83 -18.20 10.99 18.18
CA GLY A 83 -18.93 10.80 19.43
C GLY A 83 -18.68 9.40 20.01
N TRP A 84 -18.97 9.23 21.30
CA TRP A 84 -18.76 8.01 22.11
C TRP A 84 -19.35 6.72 21.50
N THR A 85 -20.10 6.80 20.41
CA THR A 85 -20.86 5.70 19.79
C THR A 85 -20.16 4.98 18.63
N ALA A 86 -19.01 5.44 18.14
CA ALA A 86 -18.32 4.79 17.01
C ALA A 86 -17.19 3.86 17.46
N ALA A 87 -17.23 2.61 17.00
CA ALA A 87 -16.13 1.67 17.21
C ALA A 87 -14.92 2.09 16.35
N SER A 88 -13.74 2.16 16.95
CA SER A 88 -12.50 2.50 16.25
C SER A 88 -11.55 1.31 16.22
N VAL A 89 -11.04 1.00 15.02
CA VAL A 89 -10.18 -0.15 14.77
C VAL A 89 -8.89 0.32 14.13
N VAL A 90 -7.77 -0.05 14.70
CA VAL A 90 -6.43 0.23 14.18
C VAL A 90 -5.84 -1.08 13.67
N ILE A 91 -5.37 -1.10 12.43
CA ILE A 91 -4.66 -2.25 11.84
C ILE A 91 -3.26 -1.75 11.49
N ALA A 92 -2.26 -2.16 12.27
CA ALA A 92 -0.88 -1.70 12.15
C ALA A 92 0.00 -2.83 11.61
N GLY A 93 0.56 -2.64 10.41
CA GLY A 93 1.35 -3.62 9.70
C GLY A 93 2.80 -3.21 9.47
N LEU A 94 3.73 -4.09 9.82
CA LEU A 94 5.12 -4.02 9.36
C LEU A 94 5.36 -5.07 8.28
N ILE A 95 6.00 -4.63 7.20
CA ILE A 95 6.31 -5.45 6.03
C ILE A 95 7.82 -5.52 5.89
N GLY A 96 8.40 -6.71 5.93
CA GLY A 96 9.84 -6.87 5.77
C GLY A 96 10.23 -8.10 4.98
N GLN A 97 11.52 -8.19 4.67
CA GLN A 97 12.09 -9.36 4.01
C GLN A 97 12.12 -10.57 4.95
N ARG A 98 12.09 -10.34 6.26
CA ARG A 98 12.10 -11.37 7.28
C ARG A 98 11.24 -10.93 8.46
N VAL A 99 10.44 -11.85 8.98
CA VAL A 99 9.73 -11.71 10.25
C VAL A 99 10.38 -12.63 11.28
N HIS A 100 10.79 -12.08 12.41
CA HIS A 100 11.33 -12.88 13.51
C HIS A 100 10.21 -13.70 14.18
N PRO A 101 10.50 -14.90 14.71
CA PRO A 101 9.47 -15.76 15.31
C PRO A 101 8.67 -15.09 16.44
N ASP A 102 9.30 -14.23 17.24
CA ASP A 102 8.65 -13.47 18.30
C ASP A 102 7.67 -12.42 17.76
N ALA A 103 7.99 -11.76 16.64
CA ALA A 103 7.10 -10.85 15.93
C ALA A 103 5.92 -11.60 15.32
N ALA A 104 6.15 -12.77 14.70
CA ALA A 104 5.10 -13.61 14.15
C ALA A 104 4.11 -14.05 15.24
N GLN A 105 4.63 -14.45 16.41
CA GLN A 105 3.82 -14.79 17.58
C GLN A 105 3.03 -13.58 18.10
N ALA A 106 3.68 -12.41 18.24
CA ALA A 106 3.04 -11.19 18.69
C ALA A 106 1.90 -10.76 17.74
N ALA A 107 2.13 -10.81 16.42
CA ALA A 107 1.12 -10.48 15.42
C ALA A 107 -0.08 -11.45 15.43
N SER A 108 0.19 -12.73 15.67
CA SER A 108 -0.83 -13.80 15.69
C SER A 108 -1.57 -13.91 17.02
N ALA A 109 -1.03 -13.30 18.08
CA ALA A 109 -1.64 -13.32 19.40
C ALA A 109 -3.00 -12.61 19.41
N LYS A 110 -3.94 -13.15 20.18
CA LYS A 110 -5.25 -12.53 20.37
C LYS A 110 -5.05 -11.10 20.86
N SER A 111 -5.54 -10.13 20.09
CA SER A 111 -5.36 -8.72 20.43
C SER A 111 -6.02 -8.40 21.78
N GLY A 112 -5.40 -7.55 22.59
CA GLY A 112 -6.04 -7.00 23.79
C GLY A 112 -7.23 -6.11 23.41
N ASN A 113 -8.23 -6.00 24.29
CA ASN A 113 -9.22 -4.92 24.18
C ASN A 113 -8.64 -3.67 24.84
N GLN A 114 -8.59 -2.54 24.12
CA GLN A 114 -8.31 -1.25 24.72
C GLN A 114 -9.62 -0.47 24.85
N PHE A 115 -9.74 0.34 25.90
CA PHE A 115 -10.93 1.16 26.10
C PHE A 115 -11.14 2.09 24.88
N GLY A 116 -12.29 1.98 24.24
CA GLY A 116 -12.65 2.79 23.05
C GLY A 116 -12.14 2.29 21.70
N GLY A 117 -11.43 1.16 21.60
CA GLY A 117 -11.02 0.64 20.30
C GLY A 117 -10.27 -0.68 20.30
N GLU A 118 -10.11 -1.24 19.10
CA GLU A 118 -9.32 -2.45 18.87
C GLU A 118 -8.06 -2.12 18.08
N THR A 119 -6.94 -2.77 18.42
CA THR A 119 -5.71 -2.71 17.62
C THR A 119 -5.30 -4.11 17.19
N ARG A 120 -5.06 -4.29 15.89
CA ARG A 120 -4.58 -5.52 15.26
C ARG A 120 -3.16 -5.29 14.74
N MET A 121 -2.24 -6.15 15.16
CA MET A 121 -0.89 -6.20 14.64
C MET A 121 -0.88 -7.08 13.39
N VAL A 122 -0.10 -6.66 12.39
CA VAL A 122 0.19 -7.44 11.19
C VAL A 122 1.71 -7.46 10.99
N ALA A 123 2.26 -8.64 10.74
CA ALA A 123 3.64 -8.79 10.28
C ALA A 123 3.64 -9.54 8.96
N VAL A 124 4.30 -8.99 7.94
CA VAL A 124 4.39 -9.61 6.62
C VAL A 124 5.84 -9.97 6.33
N ASP A 125 6.07 -11.25 6.03
CA ASP A 125 7.33 -11.77 5.54
C ASP A 125 7.20 -12.00 4.03
N VAL A 126 7.76 -11.08 3.23
CA VAL A 126 7.63 -11.17 1.77
C VAL A 126 8.54 -12.25 1.17
N SER A 127 9.61 -12.66 1.87
CA SER A 127 10.51 -13.71 1.38
C SER A 127 9.96 -15.11 1.66
N ALA A 128 9.39 -15.32 2.85
CA ALA A 128 8.71 -16.56 3.23
C ALA A 128 7.30 -16.66 2.63
N GLY A 129 6.77 -15.56 2.10
CA GLY A 129 5.45 -15.50 1.50
C GLY A 129 4.32 -15.62 2.52
N GLN A 130 4.53 -15.14 3.75
CA GLN A 130 3.62 -15.30 4.88
C GLN A 130 3.12 -13.95 5.41
N MET A 131 1.86 -13.92 5.83
CA MET A 131 1.29 -12.86 6.65
C MET A 131 0.87 -13.43 8.00
N TYR A 132 1.32 -12.80 9.07
CA TYR A 132 0.96 -13.12 10.45
C TYR A 132 0.03 -12.04 10.99
N ALA A 133 -1.15 -12.46 11.44
CA ALA A 133 -2.13 -11.60 12.10
C ALA A 133 -3.13 -12.45 12.87
N PHE A 134 -3.67 -11.91 13.96
CA PHE A 134 -4.83 -12.51 14.60
C PHE A 134 -6.09 -12.26 13.76
N VAL A 135 -6.71 -13.33 13.26
CA VAL A 135 -8.00 -13.32 12.56
C VAL A 135 -9.12 -14.07 13.32
N GLY A 136 -8.89 -14.40 14.59
CA GLY A 136 -9.84 -15.16 15.40
C GLY A 136 -10.98 -14.31 16.00
N GLY A 137 -11.87 -15.01 16.69
CA GLY A 137 -13.04 -14.49 17.41
C GLY A 137 -12.72 -13.67 18.69
N LYS A 138 -13.46 -12.58 18.93
CA LYS A 138 -13.61 -11.87 20.22
C LYS A 138 -15.07 -11.51 20.50
N PHE A 139 -15.31 -11.03 21.72
CA PHE A 139 -16.59 -10.62 22.30
C PHE A 139 -17.31 -9.42 21.63
N TRP A 140 -16.82 -8.87 20.51
CA TRP A 140 -17.44 -7.71 19.83
C TRP A 140 -18.65 -8.05 18.92
N GLY A 141 -19.16 -9.29 19.02
CA GLY A 141 -20.19 -9.80 18.11
C GLY A 141 -19.62 -10.23 16.77
N ALA A 142 -20.20 -11.30 16.18
CA ALA A 142 -19.65 -11.95 14.98
C ALA A 142 -19.59 -11.02 13.75
N ALA A 143 -20.51 -10.07 13.61
CA ALA A 143 -20.56 -9.17 12.45
C ALA A 143 -19.43 -8.12 12.45
N VAL A 144 -19.17 -7.47 13.60
CA VAL A 144 -18.06 -6.52 13.77
C VAL A 144 -16.73 -7.22 13.53
N GLN A 145 -16.58 -8.40 14.13
CA GLN A 145 -15.42 -9.28 13.96
C GLN A 145 -15.18 -9.64 12.49
N GLY A 146 -16.22 -10.07 11.79
CA GLY A 146 -16.17 -10.40 10.37
C GLY A 146 -15.72 -9.21 9.54
N SER A 147 -16.25 -8.02 9.82
CA SER A 147 -15.87 -6.79 9.13
C SER A 147 -14.42 -6.40 9.40
N VAL A 148 -13.93 -6.47 10.65
CA VAL A 148 -12.51 -6.23 10.99
C VAL A 148 -11.58 -7.18 10.27
N ASN A 149 -11.90 -8.48 10.30
CA ASN A 149 -11.09 -9.50 9.62
C ASN A 149 -11.10 -9.29 8.10
N ALA A 150 -12.26 -8.98 7.52
CA ALA A 150 -12.37 -8.69 6.08
C ALA A 150 -11.55 -7.45 5.70
N LYS A 151 -11.59 -6.38 6.50
CA LYS A 151 -10.78 -5.19 6.27
C LYS A 151 -9.29 -5.50 6.35
N LEU A 152 -8.88 -6.28 7.36
CA LEU A 152 -7.50 -6.70 7.55
C LEU A 152 -6.99 -7.51 6.36
N THR A 153 -7.67 -8.58 5.98
CA THR A 153 -7.22 -9.48 4.90
C THR A 153 -7.34 -8.83 3.52
N TYR A 154 -8.27 -7.88 3.35
CA TYR A 154 -8.33 -7.10 2.13
C TYR A 154 -7.13 -6.16 2.02
N CYS A 155 -6.83 -5.36 3.05
CA CYS A 155 -5.75 -4.38 2.99
C CYS A 155 -4.35 -5.02 3.03
N PHE A 156 -4.20 -6.13 3.77
CA PHE A 156 -2.98 -6.93 3.84
C PHE A 156 -3.23 -8.29 3.17
N PRO A 157 -3.12 -8.38 1.83
CA PRO A 157 -3.27 -9.63 1.12
C PRO A 157 -2.14 -10.62 1.39
N GLN A 158 -2.33 -11.90 1.06
CA GLN A 158 -1.20 -12.83 1.12
C GLN A 158 -0.10 -12.40 0.12
N PRO A 159 1.21 -12.49 0.47
CA PRO A 159 2.28 -12.10 -0.44
C PRO A 159 2.24 -12.78 -1.82
N ALA A 160 1.72 -14.02 -1.89
CA ALA A 160 1.52 -14.72 -3.15
C ALA A 160 0.54 -13.99 -4.09
N GLU A 161 -0.55 -13.41 -3.55
CA GLU A 161 -1.49 -12.62 -4.36
C GLU A 161 -0.83 -11.36 -4.91
N VAL A 162 -0.03 -10.68 -4.07
CA VAL A 162 0.69 -9.47 -4.48
C VAL A 162 1.73 -9.80 -5.54
N TYR A 163 2.45 -10.90 -5.39
CA TYR A 163 3.42 -11.34 -6.37
C TYR A 163 2.78 -11.54 -7.75
N GLN A 164 1.61 -12.20 -7.80
CA GLN A 164 0.85 -12.37 -9.04
C GLN A 164 0.40 -11.02 -9.62
N GLN A 165 -0.10 -10.12 -8.77
CA GLN A 165 -0.51 -8.77 -9.18
C GLN A 165 0.64 -8.00 -9.82
N VAL A 166 1.82 -8.00 -9.18
CA VAL A 166 3.02 -7.30 -9.69
C VAL A 166 3.50 -7.92 -11.00
N GLN A 167 3.52 -9.25 -11.11
CA GLN A 167 3.88 -9.92 -12.37
C GLN A 167 2.94 -9.53 -13.52
N TRP A 168 1.64 -9.50 -13.25
CA TRP A 168 0.65 -9.11 -14.24
C TRP A 168 0.81 -7.64 -14.69
N GLN A 169 1.05 -6.73 -13.75
CA GLN A 169 1.32 -5.31 -14.05
C GLN A 169 2.58 -5.14 -14.91
N GLN A 170 3.65 -5.88 -14.62
CA GLN A 170 4.88 -5.86 -15.41
C GLN A 170 4.67 -6.39 -16.84
N ALA A 171 3.88 -7.46 -17.00
CA ALA A 171 3.56 -8.02 -18.31
C ALA A 171 2.78 -7.01 -19.18
N GLN A 172 1.85 -6.26 -18.59
CA GLN A 172 1.13 -5.22 -19.33
C GLN A 172 2.02 -4.05 -19.77
N GLN A 173 2.98 -3.64 -18.94
CA GLN A 173 3.92 -2.57 -19.30
C GLN A 173 4.81 -2.95 -20.50
N GLN A 174 5.21 -4.21 -20.62
CA GLN A 174 6.01 -4.68 -21.76
C GLN A 174 5.25 -4.66 -23.09
N GLN A 175 3.92 -4.87 -23.08
CA GLN A 175 3.10 -4.83 -24.29
C GLN A 175 2.82 -3.42 -24.81
N GLN A 176 3.00 -2.39 -23.98
CA GLN A 176 2.77 -0.99 -24.35
C GLN A 176 4.01 -0.30 -24.96
N LEU A 177 5.16 -0.98 -24.99
CA LEU A 177 6.31 -0.47 -25.73
C LEU A 177 6.01 -0.56 -27.23
N PRO A 178 5.97 0.56 -27.98
CA PRO A 178 5.79 0.51 -29.42
C PRO A 178 6.89 -0.37 -30.02
N PRO A 179 6.57 -1.20 -31.03
CA PRO A 179 7.58 -2.00 -31.71
C PRO A 179 8.70 -1.05 -32.15
N ALA A 180 9.94 -1.39 -31.78
CA ALA A 180 11.09 -0.62 -32.22
C ALA A 180 11.00 -0.47 -33.75
N PRO A 181 11.17 0.73 -34.32
CA PRO A 181 11.16 0.90 -35.75
C PRO A 181 12.17 -0.07 -36.35
N ALA A 182 11.74 -0.88 -37.31
CA ALA A 182 12.56 -1.89 -37.96
C ALA A 182 13.77 -1.21 -38.62
N GLY A 183 14.86 -1.12 -37.86
CA GLY A 183 16.14 -0.58 -38.29
C GLY A 183 16.82 -1.57 -39.21
N GLN A 184 16.64 -1.33 -40.51
CA GLN A 184 17.59 -1.54 -41.61
C GLN A 184 18.45 -2.80 -41.56
N GLN A 185 18.10 -3.79 -42.38
CA GLN A 185 19.03 -4.83 -42.82
C GLN A 185 20.29 -4.18 -43.41
N PRO A 186 21.51 -4.60 -43.01
CA PRO A 186 22.74 -4.13 -43.63
C PRO A 186 22.85 -4.76 -45.02
N GLY A 187 22.57 -4.00 -46.08
CA GLY A 187 22.90 -4.47 -47.43
C GLY A 187 22.16 -3.88 -48.62
N GLN A 188 21.15 -3.03 -48.46
CA GLN A 188 20.48 -2.46 -49.64
C GLN A 188 20.98 -1.04 -49.91
N GLN A 189 21.88 -0.92 -50.88
CA GLN A 189 22.22 0.35 -51.51
C GLN A 189 20.93 1.00 -52.05
N PRO A 190 20.67 2.27 -51.73
CA PRO A 190 19.50 2.96 -52.27
C PRO A 190 19.64 3.18 -53.78
N PRO A 191 18.55 3.09 -54.55
CA PRO A 191 18.57 3.37 -55.98
C PRO A 191 18.89 4.85 -56.25
N PRO A 192 19.66 5.16 -57.32
CA PRO A 192 20.06 6.52 -57.64
C PRO A 192 18.85 7.29 -58.17
N GLY A 193 18.39 8.32 -57.44
CA GLY A 193 17.35 9.21 -57.94
C GLY A 193 16.56 10.00 -56.91
N TRP A 194 16.59 9.63 -55.62
CA TRP A 194 15.80 10.34 -54.60
C TRP A 194 16.60 11.46 -53.94
N GLN A 195 16.58 12.65 -54.56
CA GLN A 195 16.93 13.89 -53.89
C GLN A 195 15.80 14.27 -52.91
N GLN A 196 16.06 14.19 -51.62
CA GLN A 196 15.16 14.74 -50.60
C GLN A 196 15.14 16.27 -50.72
N GLN A 197 13.98 16.83 -51.07
CA GLN A 197 13.72 18.26 -50.90
C GLN A 197 13.73 18.59 -49.42
N GLN A 198 14.63 19.49 -49.01
CA GLN A 198 14.67 20.01 -47.65
C GLN A 198 13.44 20.91 -47.39
N PRO A 199 12.74 20.76 -46.25
CA PRO A 199 11.68 21.67 -45.87
C PRO A 199 12.23 23.07 -45.54
N TYR A 200 11.71 24.08 -46.23
CA TYR A 200 11.97 25.49 -45.96
C TYR A 200 11.23 25.92 -44.68
N TYR A 201 11.96 26.35 -43.66
CA TYR A 201 11.41 26.95 -42.45
C TYR A 201 11.41 28.48 -42.56
N PRO A 202 10.27 29.16 -42.36
CA PRO A 202 10.23 30.62 -42.29
C PRO A 202 10.81 31.16 -40.97
N PRO A 203 11.44 32.34 -40.98
CA PRO A 203 12.07 32.92 -39.80
C PRO A 203 11.06 33.40 -38.75
N GLN A 204 11.45 33.19 -37.50
CA GLN A 204 10.67 33.43 -36.29
C GLN A 204 10.73 34.91 -35.89
N ASN A 205 9.58 35.58 -35.87
CA ASN A 205 9.45 36.96 -35.40
C ASN A 205 9.75 37.05 -33.89
N GLN A 206 10.81 37.77 -33.53
CA GLN A 206 11.07 38.22 -32.18
C GLN A 206 10.16 39.41 -31.82
N PRO A 207 9.51 39.44 -30.64
CA PRO A 207 8.93 40.67 -30.12
C PRO A 207 9.99 41.58 -29.49
N PRO A 208 9.85 42.91 -29.60
CA PRO A 208 10.85 43.87 -29.13
C PRO A 208 10.71 44.16 -27.63
N TYR A 209 11.84 44.51 -27.04
CA TYR A 209 11.96 45.11 -25.71
C TYR A 209 11.07 46.35 -25.55
N GLY A 210 10.48 46.50 -24.36
CA GLY A 210 9.86 47.73 -23.88
C GLY A 210 10.08 47.86 -22.37
N TYR A 211 10.53 49.05 -21.98
CA TYR A 211 11.06 49.50 -20.67
C TYR A 211 10.19 49.25 -19.44
#